data_AF-K2CWM2-F1
#
_entry.id   AF-K2CWM2-F1
#
_cell.length_a   1.000
_cell.length_b   1.000
_cell.length_c   1.000
_cell.angle_alpha   90.00
_cell.angle_beta   90.00
_cell.angle_gamma   90.00
#
_symmetry.space_group_name_H-M   'P 1'
#
loop_
_entity.id
_entity.type
_entity.pdbx_description
1 polymer ?
#
loop_
_entity_poly.entity_id
_entity_poly.type
_entity_poly.pdbx_seq_one_letter_code
_entity_poly.pdbx_strand_id
1 'polypeptide(L)'
;MFSENYWAHFAPSGKTPWDFILNAGYKFTFAGENLAKNFTSSDAVVKAWMASPTHRDNLLNPKYQDIGIAVAEGNLNGQKTILVVQEFGTASNIAAKPSMEVQGRQITVPEEDLTNKPTLALTVTETRPNTNVLINPYAVSKVAGLSVIFLIAILLTVDVWVLKRRGVFRFTSHNIAHMALLSLAAGSLFMASPGAIL
;
A
#
# COMPACT_ATOMS: atom_id res chain seq x y z
N MET A 1 -14.01 6.32 -1.84
CA MET A 1 -13.50 4.92 -1.90
C MET A 1 -14.17 4.00 -0.89
N PHE A 2 -13.99 4.18 0.43
CA PHE A 2 -14.60 3.25 1.42
C PHE A 2 -16.14 3.24 1.41
N SER A 3 -16.78 4.41 1.36
CA SER A 3 -18.26 4.54 1.39
C SER A 3 -18.96 3.83 0.23
N GLU A 4 -18.33 3.82 -0.94
CA GLU A 4 -18.85 3.19 -2.16
C GLU A 4 -18.10 1.89 -2.49
N ASN A 5 -17.28 1.40 -1.55
CA ASN A 5 -16.54 0.14 -1.61
C ASN A 5 -15.80 -0.12 -2.95
N TYR A 6 -14.94 0.82 -3.38
CA TYR A 6 -14.19 0.72 -4.64
C TYR A 6 -12.69 1.05 -4.50
N TRP A 7 -11.89 0.53 -5.44
CA TRP A 7 -10.47 0.80 -5.61
C TRP A 7 -10.19 1.16 -7.08
N ALA A 8 -10.44 2.42 -7.42
CA ALA A 8 -10.28 3.00 -8.75
C ALA A 8 -10.11 4.52 -8.64
N HIS A 9 -9.56 5.19 -9.66
CA HIS A 9 -9.58 6.66 -9.74
C HIS A 9 -11.02 7.20 -9.86
N PHE A 10 -11.88 6.48 -10.59
CA PHE A 10 -13.26 6.88 -10.84
C PHE A 10 -14.22 6.10 -9.95
N ALA A 11 -15.09 6.82 -9.24
CA ALA A 11 -16.10 6.21 -8.39
C ALA A 11 -17.22 5.55 -9.24
N PRO A 12 -17.88 4.49 -8.73
CA PRO A 12 -19.07 3.92 -9.35
C PRO A 12 -20.20 4.94 -9.53
N SER A 13 -20.28 5.96 -8.66
CA SER A 13 -21.23 7.07 -8.81
C SER A 13 -20.89 8.04 -9.95
N GLY A 14 -19.79 7.84 -10.67
CA GLY A 14 -19.28 8.74 -11.71
C GLY A 14 -18.43 9.90 -11.20
N LYS A 15 -18.17 10.00 -9.88
CA LYS A 15 -17.25 11.01 -9.33
C LYS A 15 -15.82 10.73 -9.80
N THR A 16 -15.11 11.81 -10.08
CA THR A 16 -13.71 11.83 -10.51
C THR A 16 -12.82 12.36 -9.39
N PRO A 17 -11.50 12.15 -9.43
CA PRO A 17 -10.58 12.76 -8.47
C PRO A 17 -10.71 14.30 -8.44
N TRP A 18 -11.01 14.89 -9.59
CA TRP A 18 -11.14 16.34 -9.76
C TRP A 18 -12.32 16.93 -9.01
N ASP A 19 -13.37 16.15 -8.78
CA ASP A 19 -14.50 16.62 -7.99
C ASP A 19 -14.09 16.92 -6.56
N PHE A 20 -13.12 16.17 -5.99
CA PHE A 20 -12.61 16.45 -4.64
C PHE A 20 -11.81 17.75 -4.61
N ILE A 21 -10.91 17.96 -5.58
CA ILE A 21 -10.12 19.19 -5.72
C ILE A 21 -11.05 20.41 -5.88
N LEU A 22 -12.05 20.33 -6.76
CA LEU A 22 -12.99 21.42 -7.02
C LEU A 22 -13.90 21.70 -5.82
N ASN A 23 -14.39 20.67 -5.14
CA ASN A 23 -15.23 20.82 -3.94
C ASN A 23 -14.46 21.41 -2.75
N ALA A 24 -13.14 21.22 -2.70
CA ALA A 24 -12.26 21.91 -1.76
C ALA A 24 -12.03 23.40 -2.11
N GLY A 25 -12.63 23.90 -3.20
CA GLY A 25 -12.45 25.28 -3.67
C GLY A 25 -11.13 25.52 -4.40
N TYR A 26 -10.34 24.47 -4.66
CA TYR A 26 -9.09 24.58 -5.40
C TYR A 26 -9.37 24.55 -6.91
N LYS A 27 -9.15 25.68 -7.58
CA LYS A 27 -9.27 25.78 -9.04
C LYS A 27 -7.90 25.50 -9.66
N PHE A 28 -7.84 24.57 -10.61
CA PHE A 28 -6.56 24.10 -11.16
C PHE A 28 -6.47 24.25 -12.68
N THR A 29 -5.24 24.33 -13.20
CA THR A 29 -4.92 24.20 -14.64
C THR A 29 -4.40 22.80 -14.97
N PHE A 30 -3.65 22.21 -14.04
CA PHE A 30 -3.15 20.84 -14.09
C PHE A 30 -3.55 20.14 -12.79
N ALA A 31 -3.93 18.87 -12.90
CA ALA A 31 -4.15 18.01 -11.76
C ALA A 31 -3.72 16.57 -12.06
N GLY A 32 -3.33 15.85 -11.03
CA GLY A 32 -2.89 14.46 -11.07
C GLY A 32 -3.32 13.71 -9.81
N GLU A 33 -3.34 12.38 -9.86
CA GLU A 33 -3.61 11.53 -8.70
C GLU A 33 -2.67 10.32 -8.70
N ASN A 34 -2.14 9.97 -7.54
CA ASN A 34 -1.51 8.70 -7.25
C ASN A 34 -2.25 8.01 -6.09
N LEU A 35 -2.52 6.71 -6.22
CA LEU A 35 -3.17 5.95 -5.18
C LEU A 35 -2.26 4.84 -4.65
N ALA A 36 -2.34 4.58 -3.35
CA ALA A 36 -1.72 3.42 -2.73
C ALA A 36 -2.62 2.82 -1.64
N LYS A 37 -2.51 1.51 -1.42
CA LYS A 37 -3.19 0.80 -0.33
C LYS A 37 -2.30 -0.23 0.35
N ASN A 38 -2.55 -0.49 1.63
CA ASN A 38 -1.93 -1.56 2.42
C ASN A 38 -0.39 -1.53 2.46
N PHE A 39 0.19 -0.33 2.41
CA PHE A 39 1.59 -0.12 2.75
C PHE A 39 1.75 0.15 4.24
N THR A 40 2.87 -0.30 4.80
CA THR A 40 3.18 -0.16 6.23
C THR A 40 3.98 1.10 6.56
N SER A 41 4.51 1.80 5.56
CA SER A 41 5.25 3.07 5.74
C SER A 41 5.14 3.97 4.50
N SER A 42 5.26 5.28 4.70
CA SER A 42 5.25 6.27 3.61
C SER A 42 6.45 6.10 2.65
N ASP A 43 7.62 5.71 3.17
CA ASP A 43 8.79 5.40 2.34
C ASP A 43 8.50 4.24 1.38
N ALA A 44 7.78 3.21 1.83
CA ALA A 44 7.40 2.09 0.97
C ALA A 44 6.39 2.52 -0.11
N VAL A 45 5.46 3.43 0.21
CA VAL A 45 4.53 4.02 -0.77
C VAL A 45 5.28 4.79 -1.85
N VAL A 46 6.16 5.72 -1.45
CA VAL A 46 6.92 6.55 -2.39
C VAL A 46 7.85 5.71 -3.26
N LYS A 47 8.52 4.70 -2.67
CA LYS A 47 9.34 3.75 -3.44
C LYS A 47 8.52 2.98 -4.47
N ALA A 48 7.31 2.54 -4.10
CA ALA A 48 6.43 1.84 -5.03
C ALA A 48 5.97 2.75 -6.19
N TRP A 49 5.57 3.99 -5.90
CA TRP A 49 5.23 4.96 -6.94
C TRP A 49 6.43 5.30 -7.83
N MET A 50 7.62 5.51 -7.28
CA MET A 50 8.85 5.77 -8.06
C MET A 50 9.26 4.60 -8.94
N ALA A 51 8.96 3.36 -8.55
CA ALA A 51 9.21 2.17 -9.35
C ALA A 51 8.18 1.98 -10.49
N SER A 52 7.08 2.73 -10.49
CA SER A 52 6.05 2.67 -11.52
C SER A 52 6.13 3.87 -12.45
N PRO A 53 6.29 3.68 -13.78
CA PRO A 53 6.45 4.79 -14.72
C PRO A 53 5.34 5.85 -14.63
N THR A 54 4.07 5.45 -14.61
CA THR A 54 2.92 6.39 -14.59
C THR A 54 2.84 7.21 -13.31
N HIS A 55 3.10 6.59 -12.15
CA HIS A 55 3.07 7.28 -10.86
C HIS A 55 4.30 8.16 -10.66
N ARG A 56 5.46 7.69 -11.12
CA ARG A 56 6.71 8.46 -11.15
C ARG A 56 6.57 9.69 -12.04
N ASP A 57 5.90 9.56 -13.18
CA ASP A 57 5.64 10.69 -14.07
C ASP A 57 4.82 11.76 -13.34
N ASN A 58 3.84 11.39 -12.52
CA ASN A 58 3.14 12.36 -11.67
C ASN A 58 4.07 13.01 -10.63
N LEU A 59 4.86 12.21 -9.89
CA LEU A 59 5.78 12.69 -8.85
C LEU A 59 6.83 13.68 -9.38
N LEU A 60 7.28 13.50 -10.63
CA LEU A 60 8.34 14.29 -11.24
C LEU A 60 7.82 15.34 -12.24
N ASN A 61 6.49 15.49 -12.36
CA ASN A 61 5.91 16.40 -13.34
C ASN A 61 6.12 17.86 -12.91
N PRO A 62 6.91 18.67 -13.65
CA PRO A 62 7.13 20.07 -13.30
C PRO A 62 5.89 20.95 -13.45
N LYS A 63 4.80 20.43 -14.03
CA LYS A 63 3.53 21.15 -14.15
C LYS A 63 2.70 21.13 -12.87
N TYR A 64 3.05 20.33 -11.87
CA TYR A 64 2.40 20.35 -10.57
C TYR A 64 3.22 21.20 -9.61
N GLN A 65 2.54 22.09 -8.88
CA GLN A 65 3.15 23.03 -7.94
C GLN A 65 2.65 22.80 -6.50
N ASP A 66 1.47 22.20 -6.36
CA ASP A 66 0.84 21.90 -5.08
C ASP A 66 0.58 20.40 -4.96
N ILE A 67 0.60 19.90 -3.73
CA ILE A 67 0.21 18.52 -3.41
C ILE A 67 -0.76 18.50 -2.22
N GLY A 68 -1.71 17.57 -2.27
CA GLY A 68 -2.56 17.18 -1.16
C GLY A 68 -2.41 15.69 -0.88
N ILE A 69 -2.32 15.30 0.38
CA ILE A 69 -2.21 13.88 0.76
C ILE A 69 -3.26 13.57 1.82
N ALA A 70 -4.02 12.50 1.59
CA ALA A 70 -4.96 11.95 2.55
C ALA A 70 -4.59 10.50 2.86
N VAL A 71 -4.59 10.16 4.15
CA VAL A 71 -4.41 8.79 4.63
C VAL A 71 -5.64 8.43 5.46
N ALA A 72 -6.30 7.34 5.11
CA ALA A 72 -7.49 6.88 5.81
C ALA A 72 -7.47 5.36 5.99
N GLU A 73 -7.90 4.92 7.17
CA GLU A 73 -8.14 3.52 7.47
C GLU A 73 -9.63 3.23 7.37
N GLY A 74 -9.98 2.10 6.78
CA GLY A 74 -11.38 1.69 6.63
C GLY A 74 -11.52 0.25 6.18
N ASN A 75 -12.76 -0.17 5.94
CA ASN A 75 -13.06 -1.49 5.39
C ASN A 75 -13.30 -1.37 3.89
N LEU A 76 -12.56 -2.16 3.11
CA LEU A 76 -12.71 -2.25 1.66
C LEU A 76 -12.82 -3.74 1.28
N ASN A 77 -13.90 -4.12 0.61
CA ASN A 77 -14.23 -5.50 0.25
C ASN A 77 -14.17 -6.47 1.46
N GLY A 78 -14.63 -6.01 2.62
CA GLY A 78 -14.61 -6.79 3.86
C GLY A 78 -13.22 -6.95 4.49
N GLN A 79 -12.21 -6.22 4.01
CA GLN A 79 -10.84 -6.24 4.54
C GLN A 79 -10.47 -4.87 5.12
N LYS A 80 -9.89 -4.87 6.31
CA LYS A 80 -9.29 -3.68 6.91
C LYS A 80 -8.14 -3.20 6.00
N THR A 81 -8.23 -1.96 5.55
CA THR A 81 -7.38 -1.40 4.51
C THR A 81 -6.96 0.02 4.90
N ILE A 82 -5.69 0.34 4.68
CA ILE A 82 -5.20 1.73 4.72
C ILE A 82 -5.11 2.21 3.28
N LEU A 83 -5.74 3.33 2.98
CA LEU A 83 -5.65 4.02 1.70
C LEU A 83 -4.80 5.28 1.86
N VAL A 84 -3.96 5.54 0.86
CA VAL A 84 -3.21 6.76 0.67
C VAL A 84 -3.61 7.33 -0.69
N VAL A 85 -4.08 8.57 -0.68
CA VAL A 85 -4.41 9.35 -1.88
C VAL A 85 -3.46 10.52 -1.92
N GLN A 86 -2.75 10.69 -3.03
CA GLN A 86 -1.96 11.88 -3.30
C GLN A 86 -2.52 12.58 -4.53
N GLU A 87 -3.05 13.78 -4.33
CA GLU A 87 -3.51 14.66 -5.39
C GLU A 87 -2.42 15.70 -5.68
N PHE A 88 -2.26 16.02 -6.95
CA PHE A 88 -1.35 17.05 -7.44
C PHE A 88 -2.16 18.15 -8.10
N GLY A 89 -1.67 19.39 -8.04
CA GLY A 89 -2.34 20.54 -8.61
C GLY A 89 -1.39 21.63 -9.07
N THR A 90 -1.84 22.45 -10.00
CA THR A 90 -1.34 23.82 -10.18
C THR A 90 -2.53 24.77 -10.19
N ALA A 91 -2.53 25.73 -9.27
CA ALA A 91 -3.62 26.67 -9.13
C ALA A 91 -3.79 27.47 -10.43
N SER A 92 -5.03 27.59 -10.91
CA SER A 92 -5.37 28.56 -11.95
C SER A 92 -5.17 29.96 -11.36
N ASN A 93 -4.48 30.86 -12.08
CA ASN A 93 -4.13 32.25 -11.69
C ASN A 93 -5.34 33.15 -11.37
N ILE A 94 -6.09 32.79 -10.34
CA ILE A 94 -7.03 33.60 -9.58
C ILE A 94 -6.47 33.51 -8.17
N ALA A 95 -6.07 34.64 -7.60
CA ALA A 95 -5.34 34.78 -6.35
C ALA A 95 -6.06 34.21 -5.11
N ALA A 96 -6.23 32.89 -5.03
CA ALA A 96 -6.84 32.21 -3.91
C ALA A 96 -5.89 31.09 -3.49
N LYS A 97 -4.98 31.41 -2.56
CA LYS A 97 -4.47 30.40 -1.64
C LYS A 97 -5.70 29.82 -0.92
N PRO A 98 -6.02 28.53 -1.04
CA PRO A 98 -7.12 27.95 -0.30
C PRO A 98 -6.76 27.99 1.19
N SER A 99 -7.48 28.81 1.94
CA SER A 99 -7.50 28.73 3.41
C SER A 99 -8.59 27.74 3.78
N MET A 100 -8.29 26.45 3.67
CA MET A 100 -9.07 25.43 4.37
C MET A 100 -8.32 25.03 5.63
N GLU A 101 -8.99 25.19 6.77
CA GLU A 101 -8.51 24.71 8.06
C GLU A 101 -8.67 23.18 8.07
N VAL A 102 -7.63 22.48 7.62
CA VAL A 102 -7.62 21.00 7.62
C VAL A 102 -7.63 20.54 9.06
N GLN A 103 -8.74 19.96 9.53
CA GLN A 103 -8.92 19.43 10.89
C GLN A 103 -8.08 18.16 11.18
N GLY A 104 -7.10 17.86 10.33
CA GLY A 104 -6.08 16.84 10.55
C GLY A 104 -4.83 17.46 11.20
N ARG A 105 -4.02 16.62 11.85
CA ARG A 105 -2.71 17.04 12.36
C ARG A 105 -1.83 17.44 11.16
N GLN A 106 -1.78 18.73 10.86
CA GLN A 106 -0.90 19.28 9.85
C GLN A 106 0.53 19.02 10.34
N ILE A 107 1.23 18.06 9.72
CA ILE A 107 2.65 17.91 9.97
C ILE A 107 3.30 19.13 9.33
N THR A 108 3.88 20.00 10.15
CA THR A 108 4.72 21.10 9.67
C THR A 108 5.89 20.47 8.92
N VAL A 109 5.80 20.47 7.59
CA VAL A 109 6.96 20.25 6.74
C VAL A 109 7.86 21.46 6.97
N PRO A 110 9.11 21.29 7.43
CA PRO A 110 10.04 22.41 7.54
C PRO A 110 10.10 23.15 6.20
N GLU A 111 9.87 24.46 6.24
CA GLU A 111 9.98 25.32 5.06
C GLU A 111 11.43 25.31 4.61
N GLU A 112 11.74 24.52 3.59
CA GLU A 112 13.05 24.51 2.96
C GLU A 112 13.16 25.79 2.12
N ASP A 113 14.18 26.60 2.42
CA ASP A 113 14.45 27.87 1.76
C ASP A 113 14.83 27.64 0.27
N LEU A 114 13.82 27.70 -0.60
CA LEU A 114 13.94 27.54 -2.05
C LEU A 114 14.70 28.70 -2.74
N THR A 115 15.12 29.74 -2.02
CA THR A 115 15.90 30.85 -2.61
C THR A 115 17.37 30.48 -2.80
N ASN A 116 17.86 29.49 -2.06
CA ASN A 116 19.10 28.80 -2.40
C ASN A 116 18.76 27.59 -3.28
N LYS A 117 18.72 27.79 -4.60
CA LYS A 117 18.84 26.66 -5.53
C LYS A 117 20.07 25.85 -5.09
N PRO A 118 19.93 24.56 -4.73
CA PRO A 118 21.09 23.74 -4.46
C PRO A 118 21.86 23.68 -5.77
N THR A 119 22.99 24.37 -5.83
CA THR A 119 24.02 24.00 -6.81
C THR A 119 24.28 22.54 -6.52
N LEU A 120 24.02 21.66 -7.49
CA LEU A 120 24.41 20.26 -7.46
C LEU A 120 25.93 20.22 -7.28
N ALA A 121 26.39 20.28 -6.03
CA ALA A 121 27.72 19.85 -5.65
C ALA A 121 27.70 18.34 -5.85
N LEU A 122 28.11 17.94 -7.06
CA LEU A 122 28.48 16.57 -7.40
C LEU A 122 29.68 16.17 -6.53
N THR A 123 29.40 15.88 -5.27
CA THR A 123 30.26 15.10 -4.39
C THR A 123 29.38 14.27 -3.47
N VAL A 124 28.38 13.62 -4.07
CA VAL A 124 27.88 12.37 -3.51
C VAL A 124 28.93 11.35 -3.91
N THR A 125 29.85 11.05 -2.99
CA THR A 125 30.50 9.75 -3.02
C THR A 125 29.36 8.73 -3.02
N GLU A 126 29.09 8.14 -4.18
CA GLU A 126 28.13 7.04 -4.33
C GLU A 126 28.64 5.85 -3.49
N THR A 127 28.36 5.87 -2.20
CA THR A 127 27.91 4.64 -1.56
C THR A 127 26.43 4.55 -1.86
N ARG A 128 26.10 4.13 -3.09
CA ARG A 128 24.81 3.48 -3.33
C ARG A 128 24.76 2.33 -2.31
N PRO A 129 23.91 2.35 -1.27
CA PRO A 129 23.50 1.05 -0.77
C PRO A 129 22.75 0.48 -1.98
N ASN A 130 23.33 -0.55 -2.60
CA ASN A 130 22.60 -1.41 -3.51
C ASN A 130 21.49 -2.06 -2.70
N THR A 131 20.43 -1.30 -2.36
CA THR A 131 19.17 -1.85 -1.92
C THR A 131 18.41 -2.24 -3.17
N ASN A 132 19.05 -3.08 -3.99
CA ASN A 132 18.30 -4.19 -4.55
C ASN A 132 17.83 -4.97 -3.32
N VAL A 133 16.72 -4.54 -2.72
CA VAL A 133 15.90 -5.42 -1.88
C VAL A 133 15.34 -6.43 -2.87
N LEU A 134 16.21 -7.36 -3.28
CA LEU A 134 15.92 -8.47 -4.20
C LEU A 134 14.89 -9.43 -3.56
N ILE A 135 14.53 -9.16 -2.30
CA ILE A 135 13.80 -10.01 -1.41
C ILE A 135 12.67 -9.20 -0.80
N ASN A 136 11.47 -9.29 -1.40
CA ASN A 136 10.25 -8.71 -0.82
C ASN A 136 9.98 -9.40 0.53
N PRO A 137 10.07 -8.70 1.68
CA PRO A 137 9.96 -9.32 3.00
C PRO A 137 8.58 -9.94 3.22
N TYR A 138 7.52 -9.35 2.65
CA TYR A 138 6.19 -9.92 2.68
C TYR A 138 6.11 -11.23 1.87
N ALA A 139 6.71 -11.26 0.68
CA ALA A 139 6.78 -12.47 -0.14
C ALA A 139 7.58 -13.57 0.57
N VAL A 140 8.69 -13.23 1.23
CA VAL A 140 9.47 -14.18 2.02
C VAL A 140 8.69 -14.69 3.22
N SER A 141 8.04 -13.82 3.99
CA SER A 141 7.20 -14.26 5.12
C SER A 141 6.04 -15.16 4.66
N LYS A 142 5.41 -14.83 3.52
CA LYS A 142 4.34 -15.64 2.94
C LYS A 142 4.85 -17.01 2.47
N VAL A 143 5.96 -17.06 1.74
CA VAL A 143 6.58 -18.32 1.28
C VAL A 143 7.10 -19.16 2.43
N ALA A 144 7.75 -18.56 3.42
CA ALA A 144 8.24 -19.24 4.61
C ALA A 144 7.08 -19.80 5.44
N GLY A 145 6.03 -19.00 5.66
CA GLY A 145 4.82 -19.44 6.38
C GLY A 145 4.11 -20.60 5.69
N LEU A 146 3.90 -20.52 4.38
CA LEU A 146 3.31 -21.62 3.59
C LEU A 146 4.20 -22.87 3.60
N SER A 147 5.52 -22.71 3.50
CA SER A 147 6.48 -23.83 3.58
C SER A 147 6.41 -24.56 4.91
N VAL A 148 6.30 -23.82 6.03
CA VAL A 148 6.15 -24.41 7.38
C VAL A 148 4.82 -25.15 7.50
N ILE A 149 3.71 -24.54 7.07
CA ILE A 149 2.39 -25.19 7.10
C ILE A 149 2.39 -26.46 6.24
N PHE A 150 2.99 -26.41 5.04
CA PHE A 150 3.10 -27.56 4.15
C PHE A 150 3.94 -28.69 4.77
N LEU A 151 5.06 -28.36 5.41
CA LEU A 151 5.89 -29.33 6.12
C LEU A 151 5.13 -30.00 7.27
N ILE A 152 4.39 -29.23 8.07
CA ILE A 152 3.55 -29.79 9.14
C ILE A 152 2.45 -30.69 8.56
N ALA A 153 1.82 -30.29 7.46
CA ALA A 153 0.80 -31.10 6.78
C ALA A 153 1.36 -32.43 6.25
N ILE A 154 2.58 -32.43 5.70
CA ILE A 154 3.27 -33.67 5.31
C ILE A 154 3.52 -34.57 6.52
N LEU A 155 4.06 -34.02 7.61
CA LEU A 155 4.34 -34.79 8.82
C LEU A 155 3.08 -35.45 9.39
N LEU A 156 1.97 -34.70 9.45
CA LEU A 156 0.67 -35.22 9.87
C LEU A 156 0.16 -36.32 8.93
N THR A 157 0.36 -36.16 7.62
CA THR A 157 -0.04 -37.17 6.63
C THR A 157 0.78 -38.46 6.77
N VAL A 158 2.10 -38.34 6.99
CA VAL A 158 2.99 -39.47 7.24
C VAL A 158 2.61 -40.19 8.53
N ASP A 159 2.35 -39.45 9.61
CA ASP A 159 1.92 -40.02 10.89
C ASP A 159 0.61 -40.81 10.75
N VAL A 160 -0.39 -40.23 10.08
CA VAL A 160 -1.65 -40.91 9.73
C VAL A 160 -1.41 -42.19 8.91
N TRP A 161 -0.51 -42.14 7.93
CA TRP A 161 -0.17 -43.29 7.10
C TRP A 161 0.54 -44.39 7.90
N VAL A 162 1.48 -44.05 8.78
CA VAL A 162 2.17 -44.99 9.68
C VAL A 162 1.18 -45.63 10.65
N LEU A 163 0.29 -44.85 11.27
CA LEU A 163 -0.73 -45.35 12.18
C LEU A 163 -1.71 -46.30 11.49
N LYS A 164 -2.08 -46.00 10.23
CA LYS A 164 -2.90 -46.88 9.40
C LYS A 164 -2.19 -48.19 9.05
N ARG A 165 -0.90 -48.13 8.65
CA ARG A 165 -0.06 -49.31 8.40
C ARG A 165 0.11 -50.21 9.63
N ARG A 166 0.17 -49.62 10.82
CA ARG A 166 0.35 -50.32 12.10
C ARG A 166 -0.97 -50.82 12.71
N GLY A 167 -2.11 -50.58 12.08
CA GLY A 167 -3.43 -51.04 12.57
C GLY A 167 -3.91 -50.37 13.86
N VAL A 168 -3.24 -49.32 14.32
CA VAL A 168 -3.53 -48.58 15.57
C VAL A 168 -4.22 -47.25 15.31
N PHE A 169 -4.82 -47.09 14.12
CA PHE A 169 -5.45 -45.85 13.72
C PHE A 169 -6.64 -45.51 14.62
N ARG A 170 -6.53 -44.42 15.38
CA ARG A 170 -7.61 -43.87 16.19
C ARG A 170 -7.89 -42.46 15.72
N PHE A 171 -9.07 -42.24 15.15
CA PHE A 171 -9.51 -40.92 14.73
C PHE A 171 -9.97 -40.15 15.98
N THR A 172 -9.14 -39.24 16.47
CA THR A 172 -9.47 -38.38 17.62
C THR A 172 -9.77 -36.95 17.14
N SER A 173 -10.66 -36.26 17.85
CA SER A 173 -11.06 -34.87 17.56
C SER A 173 -9.88 -33.89 17.56
N HIS A 174 -8.81 -34.19 18.29
CA HIS A 174 -7.59 -33.39 18.36
C HIS A 174 -6.91 -33.25 16.98
N ASN A 175 -6.85 -34.33 16.22
CA ASN A 175 -6.22 -34.32 14.88
C ASN A 175 -7.02 -33.47 13.89
N ILE A 176 -8.35 -33.46 14.01
CA ILE A 176 -9.22 -32.62 13.17
C ILE A 176 -9.03 -31.13 13.49
N ALA A 177 -8.90 -30.79 14.77
CA ALA A 177 -8.68 -29.41 15.20
C ALA A 177 -7.36 -28.84 14.65
N HIS A 178 -6.27 -29.61 14.67
CA HIS A 178 -4.98 -29.17 14.10
C HIS A 178 -5.05 -29.00 12.58
N MET A 179 -5.70 -29.92 11.87
CA MET A 179 -5.88 -29.81 10.43
C MET A 179 -6.74 -28.59 10.06
N ALA A 180 -7.83 -28.33 10.79
CA ALA A 180 -8.68 -27.17 10.58
C ALA A 180 -7.92 -25.85 10.84
N LEU A 181 -7.14 -25.78 11.92
CA LEU A 181 -6.31 -24.61 12.24
C LEU A 181 -5.26 -24.35 11.15
N LEU A 182 -4.58 -25.39 10.66
CA LEU A 182 -3.60 -25.27 9.58
C LEU A 182 -4.23 -24.81 8.27
N SER A 183 -5.41 -25.33 7.92
CA SER A 183 -6.16 -24.88 6.74
C SER A 183 -6.60 -23.42 6.85
N LEU A 184 -7.06 -22.98 8.03
CA LEU A 184 -7.39 -21.59 8.33
C LEU A 184 -6.16 -20.69 8.21
N ALA A 185 -5.04 -21.10 8.80
CA ALA A 185 -3.78 -20.36 8.73
C ALA A 185 -3.29 -20.23 7.28
N ALA A 186 -3.28 -21.33 6.51
CA ALA A 186 -2.88 -21.33 5.11
C ALA A 186 -3.81 -20.46 4.25
N GLY A 187 -5.13 -20.56 4.47
CA GLY A 187 -6.14 -19.74 3.80
C GLY A 187 -5.95 -18.26 4.07
N SER A 188 -5.69 -17.89 5.34
CA SER A 188 -5.45 -16.50 5.72
C SER A 188 -4.18 -15.92 5.06
N LEU A 189 -3.08 -16.67 5.03
CA LEU A 189 -1.85 -16.27 4.36
C LEU A 189 -2.03 -16.14 2.84
N PHE A 190 -2.81 -17.05 2.26
CA PHE A 190 -3.12 -17.03 0.83
C PHE A 190 -3.91 -15.78 0.44
N MET A 191 -4.93 -15.44 1.24
CA MET A 191 -5.79 -14.25 1.05
C MET A 191 -5.08 -12.93 1.35
N ALA A 192 -4.01 -12.94 2.15
CA ALA A 192 -3.26 -11.73 2.43
C ALA A 192 -2.59 -11.18 1.16
N SER A 193 -2.77 -9.88 0.90
CA SER A 193 -2.22 -9.15 -0.25
C SER A 193 -1.15 -8.14 0.19
N PRO A 194 -0.05 -7.99 -0.57
CA PRO A 194 0.87 -6.88 -0.33
C PRO A 194 0.21 -5.52 -0.61
N GLY A 195 0.92 -4.46 -0.25
CA GLY A 195 0.58 -3.11 -0.67
C GLY A 195 0.49 -3.00 -2.20
N ALA A 196 -0.45 -2.19 -2.68
CA ALA A 196 -0.72 -2.02 -4.11
C ALA A 196 -0.90 -0.54 -4.44
N ILE A 197 -0.45 -0.14 -5.62
CA ILE A 197 -0.61 1.21 -6.17
C ILE A 197 -1.60 1.18 -7.34
N LEU A 198 -2.22 2.33 -7.62
CA LEU A 198 -3.11 2.51 -8.76
C LEU A 198 -2.89 3.90 -9.40
#